data_AF-A0A5B7X249-F1
#
_entry.id   AF-A0A5B7X249-F1
#
_cell.length_a   1.000
_cell.length_b   1.000
_cell.length_c   1.000
_cell.angle_alpha   90.00
_cell.angle_beta   90.00
_cell.angle_gamma   90.00
#
_symmetry.space_group_name_H-M   'P 1'
#
loop_
_entity.id
_entity.type
_entity.pdbx_description
1 polymer ?
#
loop_
_entity_poly.entity_id
_entity_poly.type
_entity_poly.pdbx_seq_one_letter_code
_entity_poly.pdbx_strand_id
1 'polypeptide(L)'
;MNTINQIEVKYLRPSRTIEKLEISKDLKRSICFVYNHEGNHFRLFDNEMALNLFLKQGSEPKITFDSEEELDKFLLYQYSSF
;
A
#
# COMPACT_ATOMS: atom_id res chain seq x y z
N MET A 1 -5.04 -5.67 -16.27
CA MET A 1 -5.04 -5.99 -14.83
C MET A 1 -3.60 -5.94 -14.38
N ASN A 2 -3.34 -5.35 -13.22
CA ASN A 2 -2.00 -5.29 -12.67
C ASN A 2 -1.62 -6.64 -12.05
N THR A 3 -0.35 -6.99 -12.11
CA THR A 3 0.23 -8.09 -11.33
C THR A 3 0.85 -7.51 -10.07
N ILE A 4 0.39 -8.02 -8.93
CA ILE A 4 0.82 -7.58 -7.59
C ILE A 4 1.80 -8.61 -7.06
N ASN A 5 2.99 -8.17 -6.70
CA ASN A 5 4.00 -9.01 -6.07
C ASN A 5 4.36 -8.43 -4.70
N GLN A 6 4.13 -9.19 -3.64
CA GLN A 6 4.46 -8.78 -2.29
C GLN A 6 5.95 -9.03 -2.04
N ILE A 7 6.73 -7.95 -1.90
CA ILE A 7 8.17 -8.03 -1.69
C ILE A 7 8.48 -8.30 -0.22
N GLU A 8 7.82 -7.58 0.68
CA GLU A 8 8.13 -7.60 2.11
C GLU A 8 6.87 -7.32 2.92
N VAL A 9 6.75 -7.97 4.07
CA VAL A 9 5.76 -7.64 5.09
C VAL A 9 6.45 -7.51 6.43
N LYS A 10 6.23 -6.36 7.06
CA LYS A 10 6.72 -6.05 8.39
C LYS A 10 5.54 -5.96 9.35
N TYR A 11 5.53 -6.85 10.34
CA TYR A 11 4.58 -6.79 11.44
C TYR A 11 5.05 -5.75 12.48
N LEU A 12 4.24 -4.71 12.69
CA LEU A 12 4.39 -3.80 13.82
C LEU A 12 3.72 -4.40 15.07
N ARG A 13 2.59 -5.09 14.86
CA ARG A 13 1.81 -5.89 15.82
C ARG A 13 1.11 -7.02 15.04
N PRO A 14 0.55 -8.04 15.70
CA PRO A 14 -0.18 -9.10 15.01
C PRO A 14 -1.26 -8.59 14.05
N SER A 15 -1.95 -7.51 14.41
CA SER A 15 -3.00 -6.87 13.60
C SER A 15 -2.56 -5.56 12.94
N ARG A 16 -1.25 -5.25 12.85
CA ARG A 16 -0.77 -4.04 12.17
C ARG A 16 0.47 -4.35 11.34
N THR A 17 0.35 -4.22 10.03
CA THR A 17 1.43 -4.53 9.07
C THR A 17 1.78 -3.33 8.21
N ILE A 18 3.02 -3.36 7.71
CA ILE A 18 3.47 -2.55 6.59
C ILE A 18 3.88 -3.53 5.50
N GLU A 19 3.32 -3.37 4.32
CA GLU A 19 3.53 -4.24 3.18
C GLU A 19 4.18 -3.42 2.07
N LYS A 20 5.24 -3.96 1.48
CA LYS A 20 5.89 -3.40 0.31
C LYS A 20 5.48 -4.22 -0.91
N LEU A 21 4.80 -3.56 -1.84
CA LEU A 21 4.23 -4.21 -3.01
C LEU A 21 4.93 -3.69 -4.27
N GLU A 22 5.29 -4.59 -5.17
CA GLU A 22 5.62 -4.27 -6.55
C GLU A 22 4.36 -4.48 -7.40
N ILE A 23 3.88 -3.39 -7.99
CA ILE A 23 2.78 -3.40 -8.94
C ILE A 23 3.38 -3.31 -10.34
N SER A 24 3.09 -4.31 -11.16
CA SER A 24 3.58 -4.40 -12.53
C SER A 24 2.42 -4.48 -13.52
N LYS A 25 2.58 -3.79 -14.65
CA LYS A 25 1.66 -3.84 -15.79
C LYS A 25 2.47 -3.70 -17.06
N ASP A 26 2.43 -4.71 -17.91
CA ASP A 26 3.23 -4.81 -19.14
C ASP A 26 4.73 -4.63 -18.84
N LEU A 27 5.36 -3.55 -19.34
CA LEU A 27 6.77 -3.22 -19.09
C LEU A 27 6.98 -2.24 -17.93
N LYS A 28 5.90 -1.75 -17.31
CA LYS A 28 5.98 -0.80 -16.20
C LYS A 28 5.96 -1.53 -14.86
N ARG A 29 6.82 -1.09 -13.95
CA ARG A 29 6.86 -1.54 -12.55
C ARG A 29 6.89 -0.33 -11.64
N SER A 30 6.21 -0.44 -10.52
CA SER A 30 6.12 0.59 -9.50
C SER A 30 6.11 -0.07 -8.14
N ILE A 31 6.70 0.58 -7.15
CA ILE A 31 6.70 0.10 -5.77
C ILE A 31 5.75 1.00 -4.99
N CYS A 32 4.88 0.40 -4.18
CA CYS A 32 4.05 1.11 -3.22
C CYS A 32 4.10 0.43 -1.86
N PHE A 33 3.59 1.15 -0.86
CA PHE A 33 3.53 0.68 0.51
C PHE A 33 2.10 0.74 1.01
N VAL A 34 1.67 -0.34 1.68
CA VAL A 34 0.36 -0.42 2.33
C VAL A 34 0.58 -0.54 3.82
N TYR A 35 0.00 0.38 4.58
CA TYR A 35 -0.13 0.25 6.04
C TYR A 35 -1.51 -0.31 6.35
N ASN A 36 -1.56 -1.49 6.97
CA ASN A 36 -2.78 -2.11 7.45
C ASN A 36 -2.93 -1.84 8.95
N HIS A 37 -4.05 -1.25 9.32
CA HIS A 37 -4.47 -1.06 10.69
C HIS A 37 -5.63 -2.01 10.99
N GLU A 38 -5.38 -2.97 11.86
CA GLU A 38 -6.39 -3.86 12.47
C GLU A 38 -7.17 -4.73 11.48
N GLY A 39 -6.69 -4.86 10.24
CA GLY A 39 -7.31 -5.67 9.20
C GLY A 39 -8.49 -4.98 8.50
N ASN A 40 -8.81 -3.74 8.86
CA ASN A 40 -9.99 -3.04 8.37
C ASN A 40 -9.73 -1.62 7.86
N HIS A 41 -8.57 -1.02 8.16
CA HIS A 41 -8.21 0.28 7.57
C HIS A 41 -6.85 0.21 6.89
N PHE A 42 -6.83 0.52 5.60
CA PHE A 42 -5.64 0.45 4.77
C PHE A 42 -5.24 1.84 4.30
N ARG A 43 -3.95 2.13 4.33
CA ARG A 43 -3.38 3.41 3.89
C ARG A 43 -2.29 3.15 2.87
N LEU A 44 -2.44 3.72 1.68
CA LEU A 44 -1.51 3.55 0.56
C LEU A 44 -0.53 4.72 0.47
N PHE A 45 0.72 4.41 0.18
CA PHE A 45 1.80 5.37 -0.04
C PHE A 45 2.59 5.01 -1.31
N ASP A 46 2.97 6.01 -2.10
CA ASP A 46 3.76 5.81 -3.33
C ASP A 46 5.24 5.57 -3.08
N ASN A 47 5.74 5.96 -1.91
CA ASN A 47 7.15 5.85 -1.60
C ASN A 47 7.39 5.77 -0.09
N GLU A 48 8.59 5.33 0.25
CA GLU A 48 9.02 5.12 1.63
C GLU A 48 9.07 6.43 2.43
N MET A 49 9.35 7.56 1.79
CA MET A 49 9.40 8.87 2.45
C MET A 49 8.00 9.29 2.95
N ALA A 50 6.97 9.13 2.13
CA ALA A 50 5.58 9.43 2.51
C ALA A 50 5.11 8.52 3.66
N LEU A 51 5.42 7.23 3.60
CA LEU A 51 5.15 6.29 4.69
C LEU A 51 5.85 6.74 5.99
N ASN A 52 7.13 7.11 5.92
CA ASN A 52 7.91 7.54 7.07
C ASN A 52 7.37 8.84 7.69
N LEU A 53 6.91 9.79 6.88
CA LEU A 53 6.25 11.01 7.36
C LEU A 53 4.94 10.67 8.08
N PHE A 54 4.15 9.75 7.55
CA PHE A 54 2.93 9.30 8.20
C PHE A 54 3.23 8.65 9.56
N LEU A 55 4.21 7.76 9.62
CA LEU A 55 4.57 7.08 10.88
C LEU A 55 5.14 8.02 11.95
N LYS A 56 5.84 9.09 11.55
CA LYS A 56 6.49 10.02 12.49
C LYS A 56 5.63 11.22 12.88
N GLN A 57 4.85 11.74 11.94
CA GLN A 57 4.16 13.03 12.06
C GLN A 57 2.65 12.93 11.82
N GLY A 58 2.14 11.76 11.41
CA GLY A 58 0.72 11.59 11.08
C GLY A 58 0.31 12.29 9.79
N SER A 59 1.22 12.48 8.83
CA SER A 59 0.88 13.05 7.53
C SER A 59 -0.16 12.21 6.78
N GLU A 60 -0.99 12.84 5.96
CA GLU A 60 -2.01 12.13 5.19
C GLU A 60 -1.40 11.11 4.21
N PRO A 61 -2.01 9.92 4.08
CA PRO A 61 -1.66 8.95 3.05
C PRO A 61 -2.10 9.43 1.67
N LYS A 62 -1.68 8.72 0.62
CA LYS A 62 -2.14 9.02 -0.74
C LYS A 62 -3.63 8.74 -0.86
N ILE A 63 -4.04 7.54 -0.45
CA ILE A 63 -5.43 7.06 -0.45
C ILE A 63 -5.63 6.18 0.77
N THR A 64 -6.85 6.21 1.32
CA THR A 64 -7.32 5.32 2.39
C THR A 64 -8.41 4.39 1.87
N PHE A 65 -8.48 3.18 2.43
CA PHE A 65 -9.53 2.21 2.15
C PHE A 65 -10.03 1.63 3.48
N ASP A 66 -11.33 1.31 3.54
CA ASP A 66 -11.97 0.75 4.73
C ASP A 66 -12.28 -0.75 4.57
N SER A 67 -11.77 -1.36 3.49
CA SER A 67 -11.80 -2.81 3.29
C SER A 67 -10.64 -3.28 2.43
N GLU A 68 -10.25 -4.54 2.62
CA GLU A 68 -9.26 -5.23 1.80
C GLU A 68 -9.73 -5.32 0.34
N GLU A 69 -11.02 -5.57 0.13
CA GLU A 69 -11.63 -5.67 -1.19
C GLU A 69 -11.53 -4.36 -2.01
N GLU A 70 -11.68 -3.21 -1.35
CA GLU A 70 -11.52 -1.89 -1.98
C GLU A 70 -10.06 -1.64 -2.38
N LEU A 71 -9.13 -1.96 -1.47
CA LEU A 71 -7.69 -1.87 -1.74
C LEU A 71 -7.31 -2.76 -2.92
N ASP A 72 -7.72 -4.03 -2.91
CA ASP A 72 -7.41 -5.00 -3.96
C ASP A 72 -7.94 -4.56 -5.32
N LYS A 73 -9.21 -4.14 -5.39
CA LYS A 73 -9.79 -3.60 -6.62
C LYS A 73 -9.01 -2.39 -7.13
N PHE A 74 -8.60 -1.51 -6.23
CA PHE A 74 -7.82 -0.34 -6.60
C PHE A 74 -6.44 -0.74 -7.15
N LEU A 75 -5.71 -1.61 -6.45
CA LEU A 75 -4.39 -2.08 -6.87
C LEU A 75 -4.42 -2.83 -8.20
N LEU A 76 -5.45 -3.64 -8.46
CA LEU A 76 -5.59 -4.45 -9.68
C LEU A 76 -5.97 -3.63 -10.92
N TYR A 77 -6.78 -2.58 -10.76
CA TYR A 77 -7.43 -1.92 -11.90
C TYR A 77 -7.11 -0.43 -12.04
N GLN A 78 -6.83 0.27 -10.95
CA GLN A 78 -6.73 1.74 -10.93
C GLN A 78 -5.32 2.24 -10.60
N TYR A 79 -4.51 1.46 -9.88
CA TYR A 79 -3.17 1.90 -9.51
C TYR A 79 -2.31 2.14 -10.74
N SER A 80 -1.87 3.38 -10.87
CA SER A 80 -0.85 3.83 -11.80
C SER A 80 0.06 4.80 -11.06
N SER A 81 1.35 4.47 -10.99
CA SER A 81 2.35 5.45 -10.60
C SER A 81 2.65 6.31 -11.83
N PHE A 82 2.54 7.63 -11.67
CA PHE A 82 2.90 8.61 -12.69
C PHE A 82 4.42 8.69 -12.86
#